data_AF-A0A965GGY8-F1
#
_entry.id   AF-A0A965GGY8-F1
#
_cell.length_a   1.000
_cell.length_b   1.000
_cell.length_c   1.000
_cell.angle_alpha   90.00
_cell.angle_beta   90.00
_cell.angle_gamma   90.00
#
_symmetry.space_group_name_H-M   'P 1'
#
loop_
_entity.id
_entity.type
_entity.pdbx_description
1 polymer ?
#
loop_
_entity_poly.entity_id
_entity_poly.type
_entity_poly.pdbx_seq_one_letter_code
_entity_poly.pdbx_strand_id
1 'polypeptide(L)'
;SKKSSPLSGSSAFLLHDTYGFPLELTQEIASERNVEVDVAGFDVEMNAQRTRAKSARKGAQNVDDQLLGYREILDKNGQTNFVGYLQDSCKSKVLAIVESGESELEIFLDTTPFYAESGGQVGDCGTLRTSTAEFNVTDTVFALPGLRKHVGKLVSGEIQVGQAVTATINAEARNATRKNHTATHLLHHALRSVLGEHVKQAGSLVSPQRLRFDFSHYAQLSAQEVEQIEQIANAQVLANAKVDAYETSKDEATAAGAIAFFGDKYGEIVRVLKAGASVELCGGTHVSATGDIGLIKIVQESSIGSNLRRIEAVTGLNSVDYVSTLLNQVNVASEMLSTNSEA
;
A
#
# COMPACT_ATOMS: atom_id res chain seq x y z
N SER A 1 -48.93 -32.09 7.66
CA SER A 1 -48.65 -30.65 7.88
C SER A 1 -47.22 -30.51 8.37
N LYS A 2 -46.29 -29.96 7.57
CA LYS A 2 -44.89 -29.75 8.01
C LYS A 2 -44.88 -28.50 8.88
N LYS A 3 -44.50 -28.62 10.16
CA LYS A 3 -44.22 -27.45 11.02
C LYS A 3 -43.12 -26.62 10.35
N SER A 4 -43.40 -25.35 10.06
CA SER A 4 -42.36 -24.41 9.63
C SER A 4 -41.38 -24.23 10.77
N SER A 5 -40.09 -24.18 10.45
CA SER A 5 -39.05 -23.86 11.42
C SER A 5 -39.20 -22.40 11.88
N PRO A 6 -38.95 -22.10 13.17
CA PRO A 6 -38.99 -20.73 13.66
C PRO A 6 -37.96 -19.86 12.95
N LEU A 7 -38.29 -18.58 12.76
CA LEU A 7 -37.36 -17.57 12.26
C LEU A 7 -36.30 -17.33 13.33
N SER A 8 -35.04 -17.60 13.00
CA SER A 8 -33.92 -17.43 13.92
C SER A 8 -33.74 -15.97 14.35
N GLY A 9 -33.25 -15.76 15.58
CA GLY A 9 -32.99 -14.41 16.11
C GLY A 9 -31.96 -13.63 15.30
N SER A 10 -30.98 -14.30 14.67
CA SER A 10 -30.01 -13.67 13.77
C SER A 10 -30.64 -13.17 12.47
N SER A 11 -31.65 -13.88 11.95
CA SER A 11 -32.41 -13.44 10.77
C SER A 11 -33.32 -12.27 11.10
N ALA A 12 -33.97 -12.29 12.28
CA ALA A 12 -34.75 -11.16 12.78
C ALA A 12 -33.86 -9.93 13.03
N PHE A 13 -32.66 -10.13 13.59
CA PHE A 13 -31.68 -9.08 13.80
C PHE A 13 -31.21 -8.48 12.47
N LEU A 14 -30.96 -9.29 11.44
CA LEU A 14 -30.60 -8.81 10.11
C LEU A 14 -31.71 -7.94 9.50
N LEU A 15 -32.97 -8.37 9.60
CA LEU A 15 -34.12 -7.59 9.13
C LEU A 15 -34.23 -6.23 9.83
N HIS A 16 -33.97 -6.19 11.13
CA HIS A 16 -33.97 -4.97 11.92
C HIS A 16 -32.77 -4.06 11.64
N ASP A 17 -31.56 -4.58 11.75
CA ASP A 17 -30.32 -3.81 11.71
C ASP A 17 -29.92 -3.39 10.29
N THR A 18 -30.09 -4.27 9.31
CA THR A 18 -29.67 -4.01 7.92
C THR A 18 -30.80 -3.48 7.05
N TYR A 19 -32.02 -3.97 7.24
CA TYR A 19 -33.17 -3.62 6.40
C TYR A 19 -34.18 -2.68 7.06
N GLY A 20 -33.98 -2.33 8.35
CA GLY A 20 -34.79 -1.34 9.07
C GLY A 20 -36.20 -1.82 9.46
N PHE A 21 -36.48 -3.13 9.41
CA PHE A 21 -37.78 -3.67 9.79
C PHE A 21 -37.90 -3.77 11.33
N PRO A 22 -38.89 -3.12 11.97
CA PRO A 22 -39.12 -3.29 13.40
C PRO A 22 -39.34 -4.77 13.77
N LEU A 23 -38.87 -5.17 14.95
CA LEU A 23 -39.06 -6.54 15.44
C LEU A 23 -40.56 -6.86 15.53
N GLU A 24 -41.38 -5.90 15.99
CA GLU A 24 -42.83 -6.10 16.12
C GLU A 24 -43.49 -6.41 14.76
N LEU A 25 -43.08 -5.69 13.70
CA LEU A 25 -43.60 -5.92 12.34
C LEU A 25 -43.14 -7.28 11.79
N THR A 26 -41.91 -7.68 12.11
CA THR A 26 -41.38 -9.01 11.74
C THR A 26 -42.14 -10.14 12.43
N GLN A 27 -42.51 -9.95 13.70
CA GLN A 27 -43.33 -10.89 14.47
C GLN A 27 -44.76 -10.98 13.93
N GLU A 28 -45.37 -9.83 13.59
CA GLU A 28 -46.71 -9.75 13.03
C GLU A 28 -46.81 -10.53 11.71
N ILE A 29 -45.93 -10.25 10.75
CA ILE A 29 -45.90 -10.92 9.42
C ILE A 29 -45.59 -12.41 9.55
N ALA A 30 -44.68 -12.79 10.46
CA ALA A 30 -44.35 -14.19 10.69
C ALA A 30 -45.55 -14.97 11.30
N SER A 31 -46.30 -14.32 12.19
CA SER A 31 -47.48 -14.91 12.83
C SER A 31 -48.63 -15.19 11.83
N GLU A 32 -48.83 -14.33 10.83
CA GLU A 32 -49.80 -14.56 9.74
C GLU A 32 -49.51 -15.85 8.96
N ARG A 33 -48.25 -16.30 8.97
CA ARG A 33 -47.78 -17.51 8.30
C ARG A 33 -47.54 -18.68 9.25
N ASN A 34 -47.97 -18.57 10.51
CA ASN A 34 -47.75 -19.54 11.59
C ASN A 34 -46.25 -19.86 11.80
N VAL A 35 -45.37 -18.85 11.69
CA VAL A 35 -43.94 -18.95 11.98
C VAL A 35 -43.63 -18.17 13.26
N GLU A 36 -43.03 -18.81 14.25
CA GLU A 36 -42.56 -18.13 15.47
C GLU A 36 -41.21 -17.43 15.21
N VAL A 37 -40.98 -16.30 15.89
CA VAL A 37 -39.71 -15.57 15.86
C VAL A 37 -38.96 -15.80 17.16
N ASP A 38 -37.69 -16.17 17.08
CA ASP A 38 -36.80 -16.32 18.23
C ASP A 38 -36.33 -14.95 18.76
N VAL A 39 -37.12 -14.40 19.68
CA VAL A 39 -36.85 -13.10 20.33
C VAL A 39 -35.60 -13.17 21.22
N ALA A 40 -35.36 -14.31 21.88
CA ALA A 40 -34.18 -14.46 22.74
C ALA A 40 -32.89 -14.40 21.93
N GLY A 41 -32.86 -15.06 20.75
CA GLY A 41 -31.74 -14.95 19.81
C GLY A 41 -31.55 -13.53 19.26
N PHE A 42 -32.64 -12.79 19.03
CA PHE A 42 -32.58 -11.38 18.60
C PHE A 42 -31.93 -10.49 19.69
N ASP A 43 -32.32 -10.67 20.95
CA ASP A 43 -31.78 -9.90 22.07
C ASP A 43 -30.29 -10.18 22.31
N VAL A 44 -29.82 -11.41 22.06
CA VAL A 44 -28.40 -11.77 22.09
C VAL A 44 -27.62 -10.96 21.05
N GLU A 45 -28.11 -10.87 19.82
CA GLU A 45 -27.47 -10.11 18.74
C GLU A 45 -27.47 -8.60 18.99
N MET A 46 -28.58 -8.05 19.51
CA MET A 46 -28.67 -6.64 19.93
C MET A 46 -27.67 -6.30 21.04
N ASN A 47 -27.49 -7.18 22.02
CA ASN A 47 -26.50 -6.99 23.08
C ASN A 47 -25.07 -7.13 22.56
N ALA A 48 -24.81 -8.05 21.63
CA ALA A 48 -23.52 -8.18 20.96
C ALA A 48 -23.18 -6.91 20.15
N GLN A 49 -24.15 -6.33 19.44
CA GLN A 49 -24.00 -5.05 18.74
C GLN A 49 -23.70 -3.89 19.70
N ARG A 50 -24.45 -3.76 20.81
CA ARG A 50 -24.20 -2.74 21.84
C ARG A 50 -22.81 -2.87 22.46
N THR A 51 -22.35 -4.10 22.66
CA THR A 51 -21.01 -4.37 23.20
C THR A 51 -19.93 -3.98 22.18
N ARG A 52 -20.10 -4.34 20.90
CA ARG A 52 -19.22 -3.89 19.80
C ARG A 52 -19.14 -2.36 19.71
N ALA A 53 -20.27 -1.66 19.83
CA ALA A 53 -20.32 -0.20 19.82
C ALA A 53 -19.59 0.44 21.02
N LYS A 54 -19.69 -0.18 22.22
CA LYS A 54 -18.94 0.27 23.41
C LYS A 54 -17.42 0.06 23.25
N SER A 55 -17.00 -1.07 22.69
CA SER A 55 -15.58 -1.34 22.39
C SER A 55 -15.01 -0.39 21.35
N ALA A 56 -15.78 -0.06 20.30
CA ALA A 56 -15.41 0.95 19.31
C ALA A 56 -15.23 2.34 19.92
N ARG A 57 -16.04 2.70 20.93
CA ARG A 57 -15.95 3.98 21.65
C ARG A 57 -14.70 4.11 22.53
N LYS A 58 -14.24 3.00 23.13
CA LYS A 58 -12.97 2.94 23.88
C LYS A 58 -11.76 3.00 22.94
N GLY A 59 -11.85 2.39 21.76
CA GLY A 59 -10.86 2.55 20.70
C GLY A 59 -10.76 3.99 20.19
N ALA A 60 -11.90 4.68 20.04
CA ALA A 60 -11.93 6.08 19.61
C ALA A 60 -11.24 7.04 20.62
N GLN A 61 -11.42 6.84 21.93
CA GLN A 61 -10.74 7.66 22.94
C GLN A 61 -9.22 7.48 22.95
N ASN A 62 -8.73 6.24 22.81
CA ASN A 62 -7.28 5.98 22.73
C ASN A 62 -6.65 6.58 21.46
N VAL A 63 -7.38 6.59 20.35
CA VAL A 63 -6.93 7.22 19.10
C VAL A 63 -6.84 8.74 19.26
N ASP A 64 -7.81 9.38 19.93
CA ASP A 64 -7.78 10.82 20.19
C ASP A 64 -6.60 11.24 21.09
N ASP A 65 -6.31 10.48 22.15
CA ASP A 65 -5.17 10.75 23.04
C ASP A 65 -3.81 10.56 22.33
N GLN A 66 -3.68 9.52 21.49
CA GLN A 66 -2.47 9.34 20.66
C GLN A 66 -2.28 10.47 19.65
N LEU A 67 -3.37 10.92 19.01
CA LEU A 67 -3.32 12.01 18.04
C LEU A 67 -2.87 13.32 18.71
N LEU A 68 -3.30 13.58 19.95
CA LEU A 68 -2.83 14.70 20.75
C LEU A 68 -1.32 14.58 21.05
N GLY A 69 -0.85 13.41 21.47
CA GLY A 69 0.58 13.17 21.70
C GLY A 69 1.43 13.40 20.45
N TYR A 70 0.96 12.97 19.27
CA TYR A 70 1.67 13.24 18.01
C TYR A 70 1.72 14.72 17.65
N ARG A 71 0.65 15.48 17.92
CA ARG A 71 0.64 16.94 17.71
C ARG A 71 1.65 17.64 18.60
N GLU A 72 1.75 17.25 19.87
CA GLU A 72 2.75 17.83 20.79
C GLU A 72 4.19 17.57 20.32
N ILE A 73 4.47 16.37 19.78
CA ILE A 73 5.78 16.04 19.21
C ILE A 73 6.07 16.94 18.00
N LEU A 74 5.10 17.12 17.10
CA LEU A 74 5.24 17.97 15.91
C LEU A 74 5.40 19.45 16.27
N ASP A 75 4.59 19.98 17.19
CA ASP A 75 4.62 21.40 17.58
C ASP A 75 5.94 21.76 18.28
N LYS A 76 6.49 20.83 19.08
CA LYS A 76 7.75 21.04 19.82
C LYS A 76 8.99 20.94 18.95
N ASN A 77 8.99 20.04 17.96
CA ASN A 77 10.21 19.70 17.22
C ASN A 77 10.18 20.10 15.73
N GLY A 78 9.02 20.47 15.21
CA GLY A 78 8.80 20.71 13.78
C GLY A 78 8.68 19.42 12.97
N GLN A 79 8.60 19.58 11.64
CA GLN A 79 8.50 18.46 10.70
C GLN A 79 9.80 17.64 10.67
N THR A 80 9.67 16.33 10.46
CA THR A 80 10.81 15.44 10.28
C THR A 80 11.56 15.79 9.00
N ASN A 81 12.86 16.06 9.13
CA ASN A 81 13.75 16.29 7.99
C ASN A 81 14.04 14.97 7.25
N PHE A 82 13.67 14.87 5.98
CA PHE A 82 13.85 13.65 5.19
C PHE A 82 15.01 13.75 4.23
N VAL A 83 15.96 12.84 4.36
CA VAL A 83 17.17 12.77 3.54
C VAL A 83 17.20 11.52 2.65
N GLY A 84 16.16 10.68 2.71
CA GLY A 84 16.10 9.36 2.10
C GLY A 84 16.05 9.32 0.57
N TYR A 85 15.93 10.48 -0.08
CA TYR A 85 16.12 10.58 -1.53
C TYR A 85 17.58 10.39 -1.95
N LEU A 86 18.52 10.82 -1.10
CA LEU A 86 19.95 10.85 -1.42
C LEU A 86 20.79 9.97 -0.48
N GLN A 87 20.29 9.67 0.71
CA GLN A 87 21.03 8.97 1.77
C GLN A 87 20.29 7.72 2.23
N ASP A 88 20.99 6.61 2.35
CA ASP A 88 20.46 5.36 2.92
C ASP A 88 20.75 5.24 4.43
N SER A 89 21.63 6.10 4.95
CA SER A 89 21.98 6.16 6.38
C SER A 89 22.26 7.60 6.81
N CYS A 90 21.88 7.97 8.04
CA CYS A 90 22.25 9.24 8.64
C CYS A 90 22.39 9.15 10.16
N LYS A 91 23.13 10.11 10.74
CA LYS A 91 23.05 10.38 12.18
C LYS A 91 21.75 11.14 12.45
N SER A 92 21.12 10.84 13.57
CA SER A 92 19.82 11.38 13.95
C SER A 92 19.71 11.48 15.47
N LYS A 93 18.72 12.23 15.96
CA LYS A 93 18.38 12.35 17.36
C LYS A 93 16.97 11.83 17.61
N VAL A 94 16.82 11.01 18.65
CA VAL A 94 15.51 10.53 19.10
C VAL A 94 14.73 11.67 19.75
N LEU A 95 13.55 11.98 19.22
CA LEU A 95 12.68 13.06 19.69
C LEU A 95 11.62 12.58 20.68
N ALA A 96 11.07 11.39 20.42
CA ALA A 96 10.05 10.78 21.24
C ALA A 96 10.05 9.25 21.03
N ILE A 97 9.58 8.54 22.05
CA ILE A 97 9.34 7.10 22.03
C ILE A 97 7.94 6.90 22.59
N VAL A 98 7.08 6.20 21.85
CA VAL A 98 5.70 5.88 22.26
C VAL A 98 5.53 4.36 22.22
N GLU A 99 4.90 3.79 23.24
CA GLU A 99 4.57 2.37 23.25
C GLU A 99 3.37 2.10 22.35
N SER A 100 3.50 1.13 21.43
CA SER A 100 2.44 0.66 20.54
C SER A 100 2.24 -0.84 20.78
N GLY A 101 1.22 -1.19 21.57
CA GLY A 101 0.94 -2.60 21.90
C GLY A 101 1.98 -3.20 22.86
N GLU A 102 1.95 -4.53 23.04
CA GLU A 102 2.65 -5.21 24.13
C GLU A 102 4.20 -5.24 24.00
N SER A 103 4.77 -5.03 22.81
CA SER A 103 6.23 -5.10 22.60
C SER A 103 6.74 -4.33 21.38
N GLU A 104 5.95 -3.41 20.85
CA GLU A 104 6.30 -2.59 19.70
C GLU A 104 6.40 -1.13 20.13
N LEU A 105 7.37 -0.42 19.59
CA LEU A 105 7.63 0.98 19.90
C LEU A 105 7.56 1.82 18.64
N GLU A 106 7.18 3.06 18.84
CA GLU A 106 7.15 4.10 17.82
C GLU A 106 8.24 5.11 18.15
N ILE A 107 9.25 5.22 17.28
CA ILE A 107 10.35 6.15 17.46
C ILE A 107 10.20 7.31 16.48
N PHE A 108 10.34 8.53 17.01
CA PHE A 108 10.33 9.76 16.24
C PHE A 108 11.75 10.34 16.19
N LEU A 109 12.16 10.76 14.99
CA LEU A 109 13.51 11.24 14.71
C LEU A 109 13.48 12.67 14.15
N ASP A 110 14.53 13.44 14.39
CA ASP A 110 14.68 14.79 13.79
C ASP A 110 15.00 14.72 12.30
N THR A 111 15.91 13.82 11.91
CA THR A 111 16.30 13.54 10.53
C THR A 111 16.25 12.04 10.25
N THR A 112 15.72 11.62 9.10
CA THR A 112 15.62 10.19 8.76
C THR A 112 15.80 9.90 7.26
N PRO A 113 16.47 8.80 6.88
CA PRO A 113 16.49 8.28 5.52
C PRO A 113 15.25 7.41 5.19
N PHE A 114 14.42 7.07 6.18
CA PHE A 114 13.27 6.19 6.02
C PHE A 114 12.11 6.92 5.34
N TYR A 115 11.67 6.39 4.21
CA TYR A 115 10.49 6.84 3.50
C TYR A 115 9.26 6.32 4.25
N ALA A 116 8.32 7.21 4.51
CA ALA A 116 7.06 6.85 5.14
C ALA A 116 6.05 6.46 4.07
N GLU A 117 5.28 5.40 4.32
CA GLU A 117 4.29 4.87 3.38
C GLU A 117 3.42 5.98 2.79
N SER A 118 3.44 6.12 1.47
CA SER A 118 2.68 7.13 0.73
C SER A 118 2.74 6.89 -0.78
N GLY A 119 1.69 7.30 -1.49
CA GLY A 119 1.63 7.21 -2.95
C GLY A 119 1.59 5.77 -3.49
N GLY A 120 1.25 4.80 -2.65
CA GLY A 120 1.31 3.37 -2.97
C GLY A 120 2.64 2.72 -2.62
N GLN A 121 3.72 3.48 -2.40
CA GLN A 121 4.99 2.95 -1.92
C GLN A 121 4.91 2.64 -0.42
N VAL A 122 5.27 1.41 -0.05
CA VAL A 122 5.35 0.96 1.35
C VAL A 122 6.45 1.69 2.12
N GLY A 123 6.28 1.78 3.44
CA GLY A 123 7.28 2.32 4.35
C GLY A 123 8.59 1.53 4.34
N ASP A 124 9.71 2.20 4.58
CA ASP A 124 10.97 1.48 4.72
C ASP A 124 11.09 0.76 6.06
N CYS A 125 11.82 -0.34 6.00
CA CYS A 125 12.34 -1.05 7.15
C CYS A 125 13.86 -0.86 7.26
N GLY A 126 14.45 -1.23 8.40
CA GLY A 126 15.87 -1.03 8.66
C GLY A 126 16.20 -1.05 10.15
N THR A 127 17.24 -0.33 10.54
CA THR A 127 17.72 -0.31 11.93
C THR A 127 18.02 1.08 12.44
N LEU A 128 17.80 1.29 13.74
CA LEU A 128 18.36 2.40 14.50
C LEU A 128 19.39 1.82 15.47
N ARG A 129 20.63 2.32 15.41
CA ARG A 129 21.74 1.79 16.22
C ARG A 129 22.40 2.88 17.06
N THR A 130 22.74 2.53 18.28
CA THR A 130 23.64 3.30 19.15
C THR A 130 24.90 2.46 19.43
N SER A 131 25.78 2.92 20.31
CA SER A 131 26.91 2.11 20.79
C SER A 131 26.49 0.90 21.62
N THR A 132 25.26 0.89 22.17
CA THR A 132 24.81 -0.11 23.15
C THR A 132 23.43 -0.70 22.85
N ALA A 133 22.72 -0.19 21.85
CA ALA A 133 21.36 -0.60 21.53
C ALA A 133 21.13 -0.75 20.03
N GLU A 134 20.23 -1.66 19.70
CA GLU A 134 19.75 -1.90 18.34
C GLU A 134 18.23 -2.01 18.35
N PHE A 135 17.59 -1.22 17.49
CA PHE A 135 16.16 -1.24 17.25
C PHE A 135 15.90 -1.60 15.79
N ASN A 136 15.06 -2.61 15.57
CA ASN A 136 14.67 -3.05 14.24
C ASN A 136 13.38 -2.33 13.83
N VAL A 137 13.48 -1.44 12.86
CA VAL A 137 12.34 -0.74 12.24
C VAL A 137 11.70 -1.68 11.25
N THR A 138 10.46 -2.08 11.52
CA THR A 138 9.67 -2.97 10.66
C THR A 138 8.83 -2.23 9.65
N ASP A 139 8.42 -0.99 9.97
CA ASP A 139 7.63 -0.14 9.09
C ASP A 139 7.85 1.35 9.40
N THR A 140 7.63 2.20 8.41
CA THR A 140 7.69 3.66 8.56
C THR A 140 6.45 4.28 7.95
N VAL A 141 5.69 5.03 8.76
CA VAL A 141 4.43 5.67 8.34
C VAL A 141 4.39 7.13 8.79
N PHE A 142 3.47 7.92 8.23
CA PHE A 142 3.20 9.25 8.78
C PHE A 142 2.28 9.12 10.00
N ALA A 143 2.70 9.65 11.15
CA ALA A 143 1.81 9.85 12.29
C ALA A 143 0.86 11.03 12.05
N LEU A 144 1.42 12.10 11.47
CA LEU A 144 0.74 13.32 11.01
C LEU A 144 1.44 13.82 9.74
N PRO A 145 0.83 14.71 8.94
CA PRO A 145 1.51 15.34 7.82
C PRO A 145 2.86 15.95 8.24
N GLY A 146 3.96 15.44 7.65
CA GLY A 146 5.33 15.88 7.97
C GLY A 146 5.98 15.22 9.19
N LEU A 147 5.26 14.42 9.99
CA LEU A 147 5.81 13.69 11.13
C LEU A 147 5.93 12.19 10.81
N ARG A 148 7.17 11.71 10.66
CA ARG A 148 7.43 10.29 10.37
C ARG A 148 7.58 9.48 11.66
N LYS A 149 6.89 8.35 11.67
CA LYS A 149 6.85 7.38 12.75
C LYS A 149 7.55 6.09 12.30
N HIS A 150 8.53 5.66 13.07
CA HIS A 150 9.27 4.43 12.83
C HIS A 150 8.74 3.36 13.80
N VAL A 151 8.03 2.38 13.26
CA VAL A 151 7.42 1.29 14.02
C VAL A 151 8.39 0.12 14.06
N GLY A 152 8.58 -0.49 15.23
CA GLY A 152 9.52 -1.59 15.34
C GLY A 152 9.71 -2.13 16.75
N LYS A 153 10.75 -2.94 16.91
CA LYS A 153 11.04 -3.63 18.17
C LYS A 153 12.49 -3.43 18.58
N LEU A 154 12.70 -3.27 19.88
CA LEU A 154 14.02 -3.25 20.46
C LEU A 154 14.62 -4.66 20.42
N VAL A 155 15.77 -4.80 19.77
CA VAL A 155 16.49 -6.08 19.65
C VAL A 155 17.43 -6.25 20.84
N SER A 156 18.12 -5.18 21.22
CA SER A 156 19.03 -5.18 22.36
C SER A 156 19.25 -3.76 22.91
N GLY A 157 19.66 -3.67 24.18
CA GLY A 157 19.98 -2.41 24.85
C GLY A 157 18.76 -1.60 25.27
N GLU A 158 18.92 -0.28 25.34
CA GLU A 158 17.87 0.70 25.64
C GLU A 158 18.11 1.95 24.76
N ILE A 159 17.03 2.54 24.25
CA ILE A 159 17.07 3.80 23.52
C ILE A 159 16.29 4.85 24.31
N GLN A 160 16.86 6.04 24.47
CA GLN A 160 16.28 7.13 25.25
C GLN A 160 16.00 8.37 24.40
N VAL A 161 14.99 9.13 24.80
CA VAL A 161 14.70 10.44 24.20
C VAL A 161 15.91 11.37 24.36
N GLY A 162 16.27 12.04 23.27
CA GLY A 162 17.43 12.92 23.18
C GLY A 162 18.74 12.23 22.77
N GLN A 163 18.76 10.90 22.72
CA GLN A 163 19.95 10.13 22.35
C GLN A 163 20.25 10.24 20.85
N ALA A 164 21.55 10.24 20.52
CA ALA A 164 22.01 10.15 19.15
C ALA A 164 21.97 8.70 18.67
N VAL A 165 21.40 8.48 17.48
CA VAL A 165 21.28 7.19 16.80
C VAL A 165 21.83 7.28 15.39
N THR A 166 22.28 6.15 14.84
CA THR A 166 22.50 6.00 13.40
C THR A 166 21.30 5.27 12.82
N ALA A 167 20.55 5.97 11.97
CA ALA A 167 19.38 5.45 11.28
C ALA A 167 19.82 4.91 9.91
N THR A 168 19.57 3.64 9.63
CA THR A 168 19.99 2.98 8.37
C THR A 168 18.86 2.14 7.81
N ILE A 169 18.43 2.42 6.58
CA ILE A 169 17.39 1.63 5.90
C ILE A 169 17.93 0.28 5.43
N ASN A 170 17.03 -0.65 5.14
CA ASN A 170 17.33 -1.82 4.32
C ASN A 170 17.47 -1.39 2.85
N ALA A 171 18.70 -1.15 2.41
CA ALA A 171 19.01 -0.68 1.07
C ALA A 171 18.58 -1.67 -0.04
N GLU A 172 18.65 -2.97 0.21
CA GLU A 172 18.20 -3.98 -0.75
C GLU A 172 16.68 -3.90 -0.99
N ALA A 173 15.92 -3.88 0.10
CA ALA A 173 14.46 -3.73 0.05
C ALA A 173 14.07 -2.40 -0.61
N ARG A 174 14.72 -1.30 -0.23
CA ARG A 174 14.51 0.02 -0.85
C ARG A 174 14.79 0.00 -2.34
N ASN A 175 15.87 -0.63 -2.78
CA ASN A 175 16.22 -0.68 -4.20
C ASN A 175 15.20 -1.52 -4.99
N ALA A 176 14.72 -2.64 -4.44
CA ALA A 176 13.64 -3.39 -5.06
C ALA A 176 12.33 -2.56 -5.17
N THR A 177 12.00 -1.80 -4.12
CA THR A 177 10.87 -0.84 -4.13
C THR A 177 11.06 0.24 -5.20
N ARG A 178 12.26 0.85 -5.33
CA ARG A 178 12.57 1.86 -6.37
C ARG A 178 12.34 1.32 -7.79
N LYS A 179 12.75 0.08 -8.04
CA LYS A 179 12.55 -0.62 -9.34
C LYS A 179 11.06 -0.79 -9.63
N ASN A 180 10.32 -1.34 -8.68
CA ASN A 180 8.88 -1.53 -8.80
C ASN A 180 8.15 -0.19 -8.97
N HIS A 181 8.55 0.87 -8.26
CA HIS A 181 7.93 2.19 -8.36
C HIS A 181 8.10 2.78 -9.75
N THR A 182 9.33 2.76 -10.26
CA THR A 182 9.61 3.32 -11.58
C THR A 182 8.93 2.49 -12.68
N ALA A 183 8.87 1.16 -12.52
CA ALA A 183 8.11 0.29 -13.40
C ALA A 183 6.60 0.59 -13.40
N THR A 184 6.02 1.00 -12.26
CA THR A 184 4.61 1.44 -12.20
C THR A 184 4.35 2.60 -13.16
N HIS A 185 5.24 3.59 -13.22
CA HIS A 185 5.12 4.73 -14.15
C HIS A 185 5.27 4.30 -15.62
N LEU A 186 6.21 3.40 -15.92
CA LEU A 186 6.37 2.89 -17.28
C LEU A 186 5.18 2.04 -17.74
N LEU A 187 4.63 1.20 -16.86
CA LEU A 187 3.41 0.44 -17.10
C LEU A 187 2.21 1.35 -17.29
N HIS A 188 2.11 2.43 -16.51
CA HIS A 188 1.05 3.41 -16.69
C HIS A 188 1.10 4.09 -18.05
N HIS A 189 2.29 4.54 -18.48
CA HIS A 189 2.49 5.07 -19.82
C HIS A 189 2.12 4.04 -20.91
N ALA A 190 2.55 2.78 -20.75
CA ALA A 190 2.24 1.71 -21.69
C ALA A 190 0.73 1.43 -21.76
N LEU A 191 0.04 1.36 -20.62
CA LEU A 191 -1.41 1.20 -20.54
C LEU A 191 -2.15 2.31 -21.28
N ARG A 192 -1.76 3.58 -21.06
CA ARG A 192 -2.37 4.73 -21.77
C ARG A 192 -2.09 4.67 -23.27
N SER A 193 -0.93 4.17 -23.68
CA SER A 193 -0.53 4.05 -25.09
C SER A 193 -1.32 2.97 -25.83
N VAL A 194 -1.63 1.85 -25.16
CA VAL A 194 -2.37 0.73 -25.76
C VAL A 194 -3.88 0.93 -25.67
N LEU A 195 -4.37 1.31 -24.49
CA LEU A 195 -5.81 1.36 -24.21
C LEU A 195 -6.42 2.75 -24.46
N GLY A 196 -5.63 3.81 -24.32
CA GLY A 196 -6.06 5.20 -24.46
C GLY A 196 -6.00 6.03 -23.17
N GLU A 197 -6.22 7.33 -23.31
CA GLU A 197 -6.04 8.33 -22.24
C GLU A 197 -7.05 8.25 -21.10
N HIS A 198 -8.13 7.47 -21.24
CA HIS A 198 -9.12 7.24 -20.19
C HIS A 198 -8.59 6.37 -19.05
N VAL A 199 -7.46 5.69 -19.24
CA VAL A 199 -6.76 4.97 -18.17
C VAL A 199 -6.26 5.99 -17.15
N LYS A 200 -6.80 5.90 -15.94
CA LYS A 200 -6.40 6.67 -14.77
C LYS A 200 -6.14 5.73 -13.60
N GLN A 201 -5.14 6.07 -12.79
CA GLN A 201 -4.84 5.34 -11.56
C GLN A 201 -6.01 5.43 -10.58
N ALA A 202 -6.47 4.27 -10.11
CA ALA A 202 -7.48 4.11 -9.05
C ALA A 202 -6.86 3.61 -7.73
N GLY A 203 -5.66 3.03 -7.78
CA GLY A 203 -4.97 2.47 -6.63
C GLY A 203 -3.58 1.97 -7.02
N SER A 204 -2.67 1.91 -6.05
CA SER A 204 -1.32 1.39 -6.25
C SER A 204 -0.81 0.69 -4.99
N LEU A 205 0.08 -0.28 -5.17
CA LEU A 205 0.95 -0.82 -4.14
C LEU A 205 2.31 -1.06 -4.79
N VAL A 206 3.36 -0.62 -4.12
CA VAL A 206 4.75 -0.78 -4.53
C VAL A 206 5.50 -1.27 -3.31
N SER A 207 5.83 -2.57 -3.29
CA SER A 207 6.62 -3.20 -2.25
C SER A 207 7.94 -3.73 -2.81
N PRO A 208 8.87 -4.21 -1.97
CA PRO A 208 10.08 -4.86 -2.46
C PRO A 208 9.80 -6.11 -3.32
N GLN A 209 8.69 -6.80 -3.08
CA GLN A 209 8.37 -8.07 -3.74
C GLN A 209 7.64 -7.88 -5.08
N ARG A 210 6.73 -6.89 -5.16
CA ARG A 210 5.91 -6.68 -6.36
C ARG A 210 5.35 -5.27 -6.45
N LEU A 211 4.80 -4.95 -7.63
CA LEU A 211 3.89 -3.83 -7.82
C LEU A 211 2.49 -4.31 -8.17
N ARG A 212 1.51 -3.47 -7.85
CA ARG A 212 0.10 -3.62 -8.19
C ARG A 212 -0.42 -2.26 -8.63
N PHE A 213 -1.01 -2.19 -9.80
CA PHE A 213 -1.57 -0.97 -10.36
C PHE A 213 -3.04 -1.17 -10.73
N ASP A 214 -3.90 -0.38 -10.10
CA ASP A 214 -5.34 -0.41 -10.32
C ASP A 214 -5.71 0.78 -11.20
N PHE A 215 -6.52 0.55 -12.24
CA PHE A 215 -6.83 1.56 -13.23
C PHE A 215 -8.24 1.47 -13.78
N SER A 216 -8.75 2.61 -14.26
CA SER A 216 -10.05 2.70 -14.92
C SER A 216 -10.02 2.09 -16.31
N HIS A 217 -10.76 1.00 -16.51
CA HIS A 217 -10.96 0.37 -17.80
C HIS A 217 -12.20 -0.52 -17.76
N TYR A 218 -13.01 -0.52 -18.83
CA TYR A 218 -14.33 -1.15 -18.86
C TYR A 218 -14.31 -2.62 -19.26
N ALA A 219 -13.25 -3.10 -19.90
CA ALA A 219 -13.13 -4.47 -20.40
C ALA A 219 -11.99 -5.23 -19.72
N GLN A 220 -12.00 -6.55 -19.87
CA GLN A 220 -10.81 -7.36 -19.59
C GLN A 220 -9.79 -7.15 -20.71
N LEU A 221 -8.51 -7.06 -20.34
CA LEU A 221 -7.44 -7.01 -21.34
C LEU A 221 -7.31 -8.37 -22.02
N SER A 222 -7.19 -8.34 -23.34
CA SER A 222 -6.78 -9.49 -24.12
C SER A 222 -5.31 -9.85 -23.84
N ALA A 223 -4.94 -11.10 -24.12
CA ALA A 223 -3.55 -11.55 -23.97
C ALA A 223 -2.58 -10.71 -24.83
N GLN A 224 -3.02 -10.28 -26.03
CA GLN A 224 -2.23 -9.44 -26.92
C GLN A 224 -2.02 -8.03 -26.35
N GLU A 225 -3.05 -7.43 -25.73
CA GLU A 225 -2.89 -6.13 -25.08
C GLU A 225 -1.93 -6.20 -23.89
N VAL A 226 -2.03 -7.25 -23.07
CA VAL A 226 -1.10 -7.48 -21.95
C VAL A 226 0.34 -7.61 -22.45
N GLU A 227 0.55 -8.40 -23.52
CA GLU A 227 1.86 -8.56 -24.14
C GLU A 227 2.39 -7.22 -24.69
N GLN A 228 1.56 -6.47 -25.41
CA GLN A 228 1.94 -5.17 -25.96
C GLN A 228 2.31 -4.15 -24.87
N ILE A 229 1.56 -4.12 -23.76
CA ILE A 229 1.86 -3.27 -22.60
C ILE A 229 3.22 -3.65 -22.00
N GLU A 230 3.47 -4.95 -21.79
CA GLU A 230 4.75 -5.45 -21.28
C GLU A 230 5.91 -5.11 -22.23
N GLN A 231 5.73 -5.25 -23.54
CA GLN A 231 6.72 -4.91 -24.56
C GLN A 231 7.06 -3.41 -24.56
N ILE A 232 6.06 -2.52 -24.53
CA ILE A 232 6.28 -1.06 -24.51
C ILE A 232 7.02 -0.66 -23.22
N ALA A 233 6.62 -1.19 -22.07
CA ALA A 233 7.28 -0.89 -20.80
C ALA A 233 8.73 -1.37 -20.79
N ASN A 234 9.00 -2.59 -21.26
CA ASN A 234 10.37 -3.12 -21.33
C ASN A 234 11.22 -2.43 -22.40
N ALA A 235 10.64 -1.91 -23.49
CA ALA A 235 11.37 -1.09 -24.44
C ALA A 235 11.92 0.20 -23.77
N GLN A 236 11.16 0.81 -22.85
CA GLN A 236 11.63 1.95 -22.06
C GLN A 236 12.74 1.56 -21.07
N VAL A 237 12.67 0.36 -20.48
CA VAL A 237 13.75 -0.20 -19.64
C VAL A 237 15.04 -0.35 -20.46
N LEU A 238 14.95 -1.00 -21.62
CA LEU A 238 16.10 -1.28 -22.49
C LEU A 238 16.73 -0.01 -23.07
N ALA A 239 15.94 1.05 -23.26
CA ALA A 239 16.46 2.36 -23.66
C ALA A 239 17.38 2.99 -22.59
N ASN A 240 17.31 2.52 -21.34
CA ASN A 240 18.14 2.93 -20.21
C ASN A 240 18.24 4.46 -20.04
N ALA A 241 17.11 5.15 -20.19
CA ALA A 241 17.05 6.59 -20.06
C ALA A 241 17.32 7.01 -18.61
N LYS A 242 18.00 8.14 -18.42
CA LYS A 242 18.17 8.74 -17.08
C LYS A 242 16.80 9.01 -16.47
N VAL A 243 16.65 8.68 -15.18
CA VAL A 243 15.47 9.00 -14.39
C VAL A 243 15.80 10.23 -13.56
N ASP A 244 15.03 11.29 -13.79
CA ASP A 244 15.22 12.59 -13.14
C ASP A 244 14.02 12.93 -12.27
N ALA A 245 14.27 13.58 -11.14
CA ALA A 245 13.22 14.12 -10.32
C ALA A 245 13.63 15.45 -9.69
N TYR A 246 12.71 16.40 -9.67
CA TYR A 246 12.94 17.77 -9.22
C TYR A 246 11.65 18.38 -8.67
N GLU A 247 11.81 19.41 -7.84
CA GLU A 247 10.70 20.19 -7.30
C GLU A 247 10.50 21.46 -8.12
N THR A 248 9.23 21.79 -8.40
CA THR A 248 8.84 22.93 -9.24
C THR A 248 7.42 23.36 -8.85
N SER A 249 6.93 24.49 -9.38
CA SER A 249 5.54 24.87 -9.16
C SER A 249 4.56 23.95 -9.89
N LYS A 250 3.32 23.84 -9.39
CA LYS A 250 2.27 23.04 -10.05
C LYS A 250 2.01 23.49 -11.50
N ASP A 251 2.09 24.78 -11.77
CA ASP A 251 1.90 25.35 -13.10
C ASP A 251 3.03 24.95 -14.06
N GLU A 252 4.28 25.04 -13.63
CA GLU A 252 5.44 24.59 -14.42
C GLU A 252 5.40 23.09 -14.67
N ALA A 253 5.02 22.29 -13.67
CA ALA A 253 4.88 20.85 -13.84
C ALA A 253 3.80 20.50 -14.89
N THR A 254 2.65 21.19 -14.83
CA THR A 254 1.57 21.02 -15.81
C THR A 254 2.02 21.42 -17.21
N ALA A 255 2.74 22.54 -17.34
CA ALA A 255 3.32 22.99 -18.60
C ALA A 255 4.35 22.00 -19.17
N ALA A 256 5.06 21.26 -18.30
CA ALA A 256 5.98 20.19 -18.69
C ALA A 256 5.28 18.87 -19.10
N GLY A 257 3.94 18.84 -19.08
CA GLY A 257 3.14 17.67 -19.39
C GLY A 257 3.05 16.65 -18.26
N ALA A 258 3.39 17.05 -17.01
CA ALA A 258 3.30 16.15 -15.87
C ALA A 258 1.85 15.78 -15.58
N ILE A 259 1.56 14.48 -15.53
CA ILE A 259 0.24 13.99 -15.19
C ILE A 259 0.08 13.99 -13.67
N ALA A 260 -1.03 14.58 -13.20
CA ALA A 260 -1.43 14.62 -11.79
C ALA A 260 -2.71 13.81 -11.59
N PHE A 261 -2.68 12.79 -10.73
CA PHE A 261 -3.84 11.90 -10.51
C PHE A 261 -4.68 12.29 -9.29
N PHE A 262 -4.07 12.98 -8.31
CA PHE A 262 -4.71 13.39 -7.07
C PHE A 262 -4.65 14.90 -6.89
N GLY A 263 -5.25 15.64 -7.82
CA GLY A 263 -5.12 17.10 -7.97
C GLY A 263 -5.29 17.94 -6.69
N ASP A 264 -6.17 17.52 -5.77
CA ASP A 264 -6.46 18.22 -4.50
C ASP A 264 -5.46 17.93 -3.37
N LYS A 265 -4.57 16.93 -3.56
CA LYS A 265 -3.59 16.52 -2.53
C LYS A 265 -2.22 17.18 -2.70
N TYR A 266 -2.00 17.89 -3.81
CA TYR A 266 -0.72 18.54 -4.09
C TYR A 266 -0.76 20.01 -3.68
N GLY A 267 0.27 20.44 -2.94
CA GLY A 267 0.50 21.85 -2.63
C GLY A 267 1.02 22.64 -3.83
N GLU A 268 1.42 23.89 -3.59
CA GLU A 268 1.96 24.80 -4.62
C GLU A 268 3.28 24.30 -5.23
N ILE A 269 4.12 23.67 -4.41
CA ILE A 269 5.37 23.02 -4.83
C ILE A 269 5.12 21.53 -4.95
N VAL A 270 5.47 20.97 -6.11
CA VAL A 270 5.27 19.56 -6.43
C VAL A 270 6.58 18.95 -6.90
N ARG A 271 6.72 17.64 -6.66
CA ARG A 271 7.86 16.86 -7.14
C ARG A 271 7.48 16.14 -8.43
N VAL A 272 8.18 16.46 -9.51
CA VAL A 272 8.00 15.85 -10.83
C VAL A 272 9.00 14.72 -10.99
N LEU A 273 8.51 13.56 -11.43
CA LEU A 273 9.33 12.45 -11.90
C LEU A 273 9.30 12.41 -13.43
N LYS A 274 10.47 12.24 -14.04
CA LYS A 274 10.62 11.92 -15.45
C LYS A 274 11.36 10.59 -15.58
N ALA A 275 10.69 9.58 -16.15
CA ALA A 275 11.24 8.25 -16.40
C ALA A 275 10.89 7.80 -17.82
N GLY A 276 11.85 7.88 -18.74
CA GLY A 276 11.62 7.61 -20.15
C GLY A 276 10.53 8.52 -20.72
N ALA A 277 9.48 7.92 -21.27
CA ALA A 277 8.30 8.61 -21.80
C ALA A 277 7.23 8.98 -20.74
N SER A 278 7.40 8.60 -19.47
CA SER A 278 6.51 9.01 -18.38
C SER A 278 7.00 10.29 -17.70
N VAL A 279 6.07 11.24 -17.50
CA VAL A 279 6.27 12.46 -16.70
C VAL A 279 5.07 12.61 -15.76
N GLU A 280 5.29 12.46 -14.45
CA GLU A 280 4.21 12.35 -13.45
C GLU A 280 4.58 13.06 -12.14
N LEU A 281 3.59 13.53 -11.40
CA LEU A 281 3.81 14.04 -10.05
C LEU A 281 3.99 12.87 -9.07
N CYS A 282 5.20 12.70 -8.54
CA CYS A 282 5.51 11.60 -7.63
C CYS A 282 6.50 12.00 -6.52
N GLY A 283 6.08 11.76 -5.28
CA GLY A 283 6.89 11.95 -4.08
C GLY A 283 7.75 10.74 -3.71
N GLY A 284 7.64 9.63 -4.45
CA GLY A 284 8.30 8.38 -4.13
C GLY A 284 9.80 8.34 -4.40
N THR A 285 10.41 7.20 -4.06
CA THR A 285 11.81 6.92 -4.39
C THR A 285 11.88 6.16 -5.72
N HIS A 286 12.83 6.54 -6.58
CA HIS A 286 12.98 5.97 -7.93
C HIS A 286 14.41 5.50 -8.18
N VAL A 287 14.59 4.71 -9.23
CA VAL A 287 15.90 4.32 -9.74
C VAL A 287 16.60 5.50 -10.42
N SER A 288 17.87 5.34 -10.78
CA SER A 288 18.66 6.40 -11.41
C SER A 288 18.57 6.39 -12.94
N ALA A 289 18.35 5.21 -13.52
CA ALA A 289 18.09 5.01 -14.94
C ALA A 289 17.06 3.90 -15.14
N THR A 290 16.30 3.93 -16.25
CA THR A 290 15.23 2.95 -16.48
C THR A 290 15.75 1.52 -16.61
N GLY A 291 17.02 1.32 -17.01
CA GLY A 291 17.65 0.01 -17.08
C GLY A 291 17.91 -0.63 -15.70
N ASP A 292 17.98 0.16 -14.63
CA ASP A 292 18.17 -0.34 -13.25
C ASP A 292 16.99 -1.23 -12.80
N ILE A 293 15.83 -1.10 -13.45
CA ILE A 293 14.60 -1.87 -13.17
C ILE A 293 14.82 -3.36 -13.45
N GLY A 294 15.55 -3.70 -14.52
CA GLY A 294 15.55 -5.03 -15.11
C GLY A 294 14.21 -5.38 -15.77
N LEU A 295 14.00 -6.66 -16.07
CA LEU A 295 12.77 -7.14 -16.71
C LEU A 295 11.53 -6.75 -15.88
N ILE A 296 10.56 -6.13 -16.53
CA ILE A 296 9.21 -5.95 -15.99
C ILE A 296 8.38 -7.14 -16.48
N LYS A 297 7.86 -7.95 -15.56
CA LYS A 297 6.99 -9.08 -15.91
C LYS A 297 5.62 -8.91 -15.28
N ILE A 298 4.59 -8.80 -16.11
CA ILE A 298 3.19 -8.87 -15.69
C ILE A 298 2.88 -10.32 -15.32
N VAL A 299 2.46 -10.53 -14.08
CA VAL A 299 2.16 -11.86 -13.53
C VAL A 299 0.66 -12.14 -13.47
N GLN A 300 -0.14 -11.08 -13.39
CA GLN A 300 -1.59 -11.22 -13.29
C GLN A 300 -2.31 -9.97 -13.79
N GLU A 301 -3.47 -10.22 -14.40
CA GLU A 301 -4.47 -9.23 -14.77
C GLU A 301 -5.83 -9.69 -14.21
N SER A 302 -6.62 -8.77 -13.64
CA SER A 302 -7.91 -9.12 -13.03
C SER A 302 -8.91 -7.97 -12.95
N SER A 303 -10.19 -8.31 -12.83
CA SER A 303 -11.26 -7.36 -12.48
C SER A 303 -11.30 -7.13 -10.97
N ILE A 304 -11.46 -5.89 -10.54
CA ILE A 304 -11.61 -5.53 -9.11
C ILE A 304 -12.87 -4.73 -8.80
N GLY A 305 -13.77 -4.60 -9.79
CA GLY A 305 -15.02 -3.87 -9.67
C GLY A 305 -15.51 -3.37 -11.03
N SER A 306 -16.66 -2.71 -11.04
CA SER A 306 -17.19 -2.09 -12.26
C SER A 306 -16.22 -1.03 -12.79
N ASN A 307 -15.80 -1.17 -14.05
CA ASN A 307 -14.86 -0.28 -14.73
C ASN A 307 -13.48 -0.15 -14.07
N LEU A 308 -13.06 -1.14 -13.27
CA LEU A 308 -11.75 -1.16 -12.62
C LEU A 308 -11.01 -2.47 -12.90
N ARG A 309 -9.78 -2.33 -13.37
CA ARG A 309 -8.85 -3.43 -13.63
C ARG A 309 -7.62 -3.31 -12.76
N ARG A 310 -6.93 -4.43 -12.58
CA ARG A 310 -5.67 -4.52 -11.84
C ARG A 310 -4.65 -5.29 -12.65
N ILE A 311 -3.44 -4.74 -12.73
CA ILE A 311 -2.25 -5.47 -13.16
C ILE A 311 -1.32 -5.63 -11.96
N GLU A 312 -0.78 -6.83 -11.79
CA GLU A 312 0.31 -7.12 -10.87
C GLU A 312 1.55 -7.50 -11.68
N ALA A 313 2.71 -6.98 -11.27
CA ALA A 313 3.96 -7.23 -11.95
C ALA A 313 5.12 -7.33 -10.95
N VAL A 314 6.20 -7.97 -11.41
CA VAL A 314 7.46 -8.10 -10.68
C VAL A 314 8.62 -7.55 -11.51
N THR A 315 9.66 -7.08 -10.82
CA THR A 315 10.88 -6.52 -11.45
C THR A 315 12.14 -7.09 -10.81
N GLY A 316 13.31 -6.80 -11.41
CA GLY A 316 14.61 -7.18 -10.85
C GLY A 316 14.72 -8.67 -10.56
N LEU A 317 15.26 -9.03 -9.40
CA LEU A 317 15.44 -10.44 -8.99
C LEU A 317 14.12 -11.20 -8.90
N ASN A 318 13.03 -10.55 -8.44
CA ASN A 318 11.71 -11.19 -8.38
C ASN A 318 11.22 -11.63 -9.77
N SER A 319 11.58 -10.89 -10.83
CA SER A 319 11.25 -11.28 -12.21
C SER A 319 12.08 -12.46 -12.69
N VAL A 320 13.36 -12.53 -12.29
CA VAL A 320 14.25 -13.66 -12.59
C VAL A 320 13.74 -14.93 -11.89
N ASP A 321 13.40 -14.84 -10.61
CA ASP A 321 12.86 -15.95 -9.84
C ASP A 321 11.54 -16.45 -10.41
N TYR A 322 10.67 -15.54 -10.85
CA TYR A 322 9.41 -15.88 -11.51
C TYR A 322 9.64 -16.64 -12.82
N VAL A 323 10.52 -16.15 -13.69
CA VAL A 323 10.85 -16.83 -14.97
C VAL A 323 11.51 -18.19 -14.71
N SER A 324 12.45 -18.27 -13.76
CA SER A 324 13.10 -19.53 -13.40
C SER A 324 12.09 -20.55 -12.87
N THR A 325 11.11 -20.12 -12.07
CA THR A 325 10.04 -20.99 -11.56
C THR A 325 9.17 -21.52 -12.69
N LEU A 326 8.79 -20.66 -13.64
CA LEU A 326 8.01 -21.08 -14.81
C LEU A 326 8.76 -22.09 -15.68
N LEU A 327 10.04 -21.84 -15.95
CA LEU A 327 10.87 -22.78 -16.73
C LEU A 327 10.98 -24.14 -16.03
N ASN A 328 11.18 -24.15 -14.72
CA ASN A 328 11.19 -25.40 -13.94
C ASN A 328 9.86 -26.15 -14.03
N GLN A 329 8.72 -25.45 -13.98
CA GLN A 329 7.41 -26.08 -14.14
C GLN A 329 7.22 -26.69 -15.53
N VAL A 330 7.66 -26.01 -16.59
CA VAL A 330 7.63 -26.52 -17.97
C VAL A 330 8.52 -27.76 -18.11
N ASN A 331 9.71 -27.75 -17.53
CA ASN A 331 10.61 -28.89 -17.56
C ASN A 331 10.02 -30.10 -16.84
N VAL A 332 9.50 -29.91 -15.62
CA VAL A 332 8.82 -30.98 -14.87
C VAL A 332 7.63 -31.54 -15.65
N ALA A 333 6.80 -30.67 -16.25
CA ALA A 333 5.68 -31.13 -17.07
C ALA A 333 6.14 -31.93 -18.30
N SER A 334 7.23 -31.49 -18.95
CA SER A 334 7.79 -32.17 -20.13
C SER A 334 8.37 -33.54 -19.76
N GLU A 335 9.07 -33.64 -18.62
CA GLU A 335 9.56 -34.90 -18.07
C GLU A 335 8.40 -35.87 -17.77
N MET A 336 7.32 -35.38 -17.13
CA MET A 336 6.14 -36.20 -16.84
C MET A 336 5.45 -36.72 -18.10
N LEU A 337 5.49 -35.94 -19.18
CA LEU A 337 4.92 -36.31 -20.47
C LEU A 337 5.90 -37.08 -21.37
N SER A 338 7.15 -37.27 -20.94
CA SER A 338 8.24 -37.83 -21.76
C SER A 338 8.43 -37.09 -23.10
N THR A 339 8.26 -35.77 -23.09
CA THR A 339 8.48 -34.89 -24.24
C THR A 339 9.63 -33.91 -23.97
N ASN A 340 10.14 -33.26 -25.02
CA ASN A 340 11.13 -32.19 -24.85
C ASN A 340 10.43 -30.85 -24.54
N SER A 341 11.04 -30.03 -23.67
CA SER A 341 10.55 -28.68 -23.32
C SER A 341 10.92 -27.62 -24.35
N GLU A 342 11.91 -27.90 -25.20
CA GLU A 342 12.28 -27.08 -26.35
C GLU A 342 11.59 -27.61 -27.61
N ALA A 343 10.81 -26.74 -28.26
CA ALA A 343 10.21 -26.97 -29.57
C ALA A 343 11.11 -26.44 -30.69
#